data_AF-A0A2G6QT80-F1
#
_entry.id   AF-A0A2G6QT80-F1
#
_cell.length_a   1.000
_cell.length_b   1.000
_cell.length_c   1.000
_cell.angle_alpha   90.00
_cell.angle_beta   90.00
_cell.angle_gamma   90.00
#
_symmetry.space_group_name_H-M   'P 1'
#
loop_
_entity.id
_entity.type
_entity.pdbx_description
1 polymer ?
#
loop_
_entity_poly.entity_id
_entity_poly.type
_entity_poly.pdbx_seq_one_letter_code
_entity_poly.pdbx_strand_id
1 'polypeptide(L)'
;RASGRNGVVFSPNTAIQAQWRKADPNLRSLTYQSLAVFDSEADDDEESVISRLHPNGLALIAELADIPDLILVLDECHHLLHTWGKLLAEVLQRLPNAMVLGLTATPVAAMTGPETRLQTQLFGQVTYAANIPEVVSEGDLAPFLELPWLCKPTAAESDWLAEHDIRTQELVTHFSDPAVASVSLYESLHQLESANNWADICLADPDLADAVLRLANAGLVELPDGAVLRERHRQAVDFADWVQVINHWLGGLADSPDTRDQLLIEQVRQLLPSVGYRWTKRGIVRSVPTVDRLLARSESKAIACCEIIRNEANNLGPDLRALVLCDFELATAIPASLNQVVKPDSGSATQALKTLMADSDTAVLSPLLVTSNTVSGARETLEKLAVFAQSYGYRPVIEDGELPRLVGWRSQQWVGVITDFFQAGHCQILIGTRGLLGEGWDAHRINCLVDLTSATTATAVVQLRGRALRIDPQRLNKVAVIWSVTCVGAGILAGADWDRLVRKHHGYLGLDTFGDVVDGVAHLDE
;
A
#
# COMPACT_ATOMS: atom_id res chain seq x y z
N ARG A 1 30.93 17.72 8.94
CA ARG A 1 31.91 18.04 10.01
C ARG A 1 33.32 17.57 9.64
N ALA A 2 33.59 16.27 9.50
CA ALA A 2 34.93 15.79 9.11
C ALA A 2 35.41 16.32 7.74
N SER A 3 34.48 16.61 6.83
CA SER A 3 34.75 17.23 5.53
C SER A 3 35.02 18.74 5.57
N GLY A 4 34.88 19.42 6.72
CA GLY A 4 34.95 20.89 6.83
C GLY A 4 33.77 21.66 6.22
N ARG A 5 32.83 20.96 5.58
CA ARG A 5 31.65 21.55 4.91
C ARG A 5 30.54 21.97 5.87
N ASN A 6 29.80 23.00 5.46
CA ASN A 6 28.61 23.49 6.18
C ASN A 6 27.37 22.72 5.72
N GLY A 7 26.76 21.95 6.64
CA GLY A 7 25.64 21.07 6.33
C GLY A 7 24.29 21.67 6.64
N VAL A 8 23.37 21.60 5.68
CA VAL A 8 21.94 21.87 5.88
C VAL A 8 21.16 20.62 5.47
N VAL A 9 20.28 20.16 6.36
CA VAL A 9 19.41 19.01 6.11
C VAL A 9 17.99 19.48 5.89
N PHE A 10 17.37 18.98 4.83
CA PHE A 10 15.93 19.10 4.62
C PHE A 10 15.24 17.76 4.86
N SER A 11 14.20 17.80 5.68
CA SER A 11 13.39 16.63 6.07
C SER A 11 11.92 16.80 5.65
N PRO A 12 11.18 15.70 5.43
CA PRO A 12 9.78 15.78 4.96
C PRO A 12 8.79 16.26 6.02
N ASN A 13 9.09 16.05 7.30
CA ASN A 13 8.24 16.47 8.41
C ASN A 13 9.06 16.80 9.66
N THR A 14 8.37 17.33 10.67
CA THR A 14 8.97 17.74 11.95
C THR A 14 9.46 16.58 12.80
N ALA A 15 8.91 15.36 12.62
CA ALA A 15 9.35 14.18 13.35
C ALA A 15 10.76 13.76 12.91
N ILE A 16 11.00 13.66 11.59
CA ILE A 16 12.33 13.35 11.03
C ILE A 16 13.31 14.50 11.30
N GLN A 17 12.86 15.76 11.18
CA GLN A 17 13.66 16.92 11.57
C GLN A 17 14.15 16.83 13.03
N ALA A 18 13.28 16.40 13.95
CA ALA A 18 13.64 16.23 15.36
C ALA A 18 14.69 15.12 15.56
N GLN A 19 14.67 14.06 14.75
CA GLN A 19 15.69 12.99 14.77
C GLN A 19 17.06 13.54 14.38
N TRP A 20 17.16 14.33 13.29
CA TRP A 20 18.40 14.98 12.88
C TRP A 20 18.94 15.94 13.94
N ARG A 21 18.07 16.75 14.56
CA ARG A 21 18.47 17.66 15.66
C ARG A 21 18.90 16.92 16.91
N LYS A 22 18.30 15.76 17.19
CA LYS A 22 18.71 14.91 18.32
C LYS A 22 20.08 14.28 18.05
N ALA A 23 20.35 13.85 16.82
CA ALA A 23 21.63 13.29 16.42
C ALA A 23 22.75 14.35 16.44
N ASP A 24 22.47 15.56 15.98
CA ASP A 24 23.39 16.69 16.05
C ASP A 24 22.63 18.03 16.27
N PRO A 25 22.64 18.58 17.51
CA PRO A 25 21.97 19.83 17.82
C PRO A 25 22.50 21.06 17.05
N ASN A 26 23.74 21.03 16.55
CA ASN A 26 24.32 22.15 15.80
C ASN A 26 24.08 22.03 14.29
N LEU A 27 23.46 20.94 13.83
CA LEU A 27 23.12 20.77 12.42
C LEU A 27 21.90 21.62 12.08
N ARG A 28 22.01 22.45 11.04
CA ARG A 28 20.86 23.20 10.54
C ARG A 28 19.90 22.24 9.86
N SER A 29 18.87 21.84 10.59
CA SER A 29 17.81 20.94 10.10
C SER A 29 16.50 21.69 9.91
N LEU A 30 15.99 21.68 8.69
CA LEU A 30 14.83 22.38 8.18
C LEU A 30 13.84 21.37 7.57
N THR A 31 12.56 21.72 7.47
CA THR A 31 11.60 20.90 6.72
C THR A 31 11.50 21.40 5.27
N TYR A 32 11.06 20.57 4.33
CA TYR A 32 10.86 21.01 2.94
C TYR A 32 9.86 22.17 2.83
N GLN A 33 8.86 22.23 3.72
CA GLN A 33 7.90 23.34 3.77
C GLN A 33 8.57 24.69 4.07
N SER A 34 9.75 24.71 4.69
CA SER A 34 10.48 25.96 4.92
C SER A 34 11.10 26.55 3.65
N LEU A 35 11.35 25.72 2.63
CA LEU A 35 11.75 26.18 1.29
C LEU A 35 10.56 26.66 0.47
N ALA A 36 9.41 26.03 0.65
CA ALA A 36 8.24 26.15 -0.22
C ALA A 36 7.06 26.87 0.46
N VAL A 37 7.32 28.04 1.05
CA VAL A 37 6.24 28.95 1.44
C VAL A 37 5.82 29.67 0.16
N PHE A 38 4.59 29.46 -0.32
CA PHE A 38 4.08 30.15 -1.51
C PHE A 38 3.37 31.46 -1.11
N ASP A 39 3.50 32.48 -1.95
CA ASP A 39 2.71 33.71 -1.81
C ASP A 39 1.26 33.46 -2.28
N SER A 40 0.28 33.83 -1.46
CA SER A 40 -1.15 33.64 -1.76
C SER A 40 -1.67 34.59 -2.84
N GLU A 41 -0.91 35.63 -3.19
CA GLU A 41 -1.29 36.63 -4.21
C GLU A 41 -0.63 36.38 -5.59
N ALA A 42 0.14 35.29 -5.76
CA ALA A 42 0.79 34.96 -7.03
C ALA A 42 -0.20 34.33 -8.03
N ASP A 43 -0.24 34.84 -9.27
CA ASP A 43 -1.07 34.30 -10.36
C ASP A 43 -0.60 32.90 -10.78
N ASP A 44 -1.56 31.99 -11.04
CA ASP A 44 -1.28 30.60 -11.45
C ASP A 44 -0.67 30.48 -12.87
N ASP A 45 -0.55 31.59 -13.61
CA ASP A 45 -0.08 31.66 -15.00
C ASP A 45 1.45 31.86 -15.14
N GLU A 46 2.23 31.88 -14.04
CA GLU A 46 3.69 32.04 -14.10
C GLU A 46 4.44 30.76 -14.53
N GLU A 47 5.36 30.88 -15.51
CA GLU A 47 6.14 29.74 -16.06
C GLU A 47 7.17 29.12 -15.09
N SER A 48 7.59 29.83 -14.03
CA SER A 48 8.60 29.38 -13.05
C SER A 48 7.97 29.15 -11.68
N VAL A 49 8.29 28.04 -11.03
CA VAL A 49 7.73 27.72 -9.70
C VAL A 49 8.38 28.55 -8.58
N ILE A 50 9.62 29.03 -8.80
CA ILE A 50 10.33 29.90 -7.86
C ILE A 50 9.69 31.28 -7.69
N SER A 51 9.13 31.86 -8.74
CA SER A 51 8.55 33.22 -8.67
C SER A 51 7.33 33.28 -7.74
N ARG A 52 6.71 32.12 -7.48
CA ARG A 52 5.61 31.94 -6.53
C ARG A 52 6.05 31.82 -5.07
N LEU A 53 7.36 31.73 -4.80
CA LEU A 53 7.87 31.63 -3.43
C LEU A 53 7.69 32.94 -2.68
N HIS A 54 7.15 32.84 -1.48
CA HIS A 54 7.08 33.91 -0.49
C HIS A 54 8.49 34.48 -0.23
N PRO A 55 8.63 35.78 0.07
CA PRO A 55 9.92 36.44 0.31
C PRO A 55 10.85 35.72 1.29
N ASN A 56 10.30 35.08 2.32
CA ASN A 56 11.06 34.27 3.28
C ASN A 56 11.77 33.06 2.63
N GLY A 57 11.13 32.39 1.66
CA GLY A 57 11.73 31.27 0.94
C GLY A 57 12.86 31.72 0.02
N LEU A 58 12.67 32.85 -0.67
CA LEU A 58 13.71 33.49 -1.48
C LEU A 58 14.90 33.96 -0.64
N ALA A 59 14.64 34.56 0.53
CA ALA A 59 15.68 34.96 1.48
C ALA A 59 16.48 33.75 2.00
N LEU A 60 15.80 32.63 2.28
CA LEU A 60 16.46 31.38 2.67
C LEU A 60 17.37 30.86 1.54
N ILE A 61 16.91 30.86 0.29
CA ILE A 61 17.74 30.41 -0.85
C ILE A 61 18.96 31.31 -1.01
N ALA A 62 18.80 32.63 -0.90
CA ALA A 62 19.92 33.57 -0.96
C ALA A 62 20.92 33.34 0.19
N GLU A 63 20.42 33.14 1.41
CA GLU A 63 21.25 32.81 2.56
C GLU A 63 22.03 31.51 2.33
N LEU A 64 21.39 30.47 1.79
CA LEU A 64 22.06 29.20 1.46
C LEU A 64 23.14 29.38 0.38
N ALA A 65 22.89 30.23 -0.63
CA ALA A 65 23.84 30.51 -1.69
C ALA A 65 25.14 31.16 -1.17
N ASP A 66 25.04 31.94 -0.09
CA ASP A 66 26.17 32.62 0.55
C ASP A 66 26.96 31.70 1.51
N ILE A 67 26.48 30.48 1.80
CA ILE A 67 27.20 29.53 2.66
C ILE A 67 28.37 28.92 1.88
N PRO A 68 29.63 29.13 2.31
CA PRO A 68 30.79 28.50 1.66
C PRO A 68 30.79 26.99 1.90
N ASP A 69 31.21 26.24 0.88
CA ASP A 69 31.34 24.78 0.92
C ASP A 69 30.07 24.06 1.39
N LEU A 70 28.90 24.57 0.99
CA LEU A 70 27.59 24.04 1.36
C LEU A 70 27.44 22.57 0.94
N ILE A 71 26.92 21.75 1.87
CA ILE A 71 26.33 20.45 1.57
C ILE A 71 24.85 20.46 1.93
N LEU A 72 24.01 20.17 0.94
CA LEU A 72 22.57 19.98 1.11
C LEU A 72 22.28 18.50 1.21
N VAL A 73 21.77 18.07 2.36
CA VAL A 73 21.27 16.71 2.57
C VAL A 73 19.76 16.73 2.39
N LEU A 74 19.26 15.96 1.44
CA LEU A 74 17.85 15.84 1.12
C LEU A 74 17.39 14.45 1.59
N ASP A 75 16.75 14.42 2.75
CA ASP A 75 16.28 13.19 3.36
C ASP A 75 14.92 12.75 2.79
N GLU A 76 14.73 11.45 2.59
CA GLU A 76 13.59 10.88 1.88
C GLU A 76 13.32 11.56 0.53
N CYS A 77 14.39 11.73 -0.27
CA CYS A 77 14.37 12.51 -1.51
C CYS A 77 13.40 11.96 -2.57
N HIS A 78 12.92 10.72 -2.41
CA HIS A 78 11.89 10.12 -3.27
C HIS A 78 10.55 10.89 -3.19
N HIS A 79 10.21 11.49 -2.05
CA HIS A 79 9.01 12.35 -1.94
C HIS A 79 9.11 13.60 -2.82
N LEU A 80 10.33 14.07 -3.06
CA LEU A 80 10.57 15.27 -3.88
C LEU A 80 10.26 15.00 -5.35
N LEU A 81 10.45 13.77 -5.84
CA LEU A 81 10.18 13.43 -7.24
C LEU A 81 8.73 13.69 -7.64
N HIS A 82 7.78 13.46 -6.73
CA HIS A 82 6.35 13.65 -7.01
C HIS A 82 5.82 15.01 -6.58
N THR A 83 6.15 15.45 -5.35
CA THR A 83 5.48 16.62 -4.77
C THR A 83 6.21 17.93 -5.06
N TRP A 84 7.53 17.89 -5.26
CA TRP A 84 8.37 19.09 -5.26
C TRP A 84 9.40 19.15 -6.39
N GLY A 85 9.35 18.23 -7.36
CA GLY A 85 10.47 17.95 -8.26
C GLY A 85 10.88 19.15 -9.11
N LYS A 86 9.89 19.90 -9.62
CA LYS A 86 10.12 21.12 -10.40
C LYS A 86 10.71 22.25 -9.56
N LEU A 87 10.13 22.51 -8.38
CA LEU A 87 10.63 23.53 -7.45
C LEU A 87 12.07 23.23 -7.05
N LEU A 88 12.36 21.98 -6.68
CA LEU A 88 13.71 21.57 -6.28
C LEU A 88 14.71 21.76 -7.41
N ALA A 89 14.36 21.40 -8.65
CA ALA A 89 15.21 21.62 -9.82
C ALA A 89 15.62 23.09 -9.94
N GLU A 90 14.65 24.01 -9.85
CA GLU A 90 14.91 25.44 -9.93
C GLU A 90 15.73 25.94 -8.73
N VAL A 91 15.48 25.45 -7.50
CA VAL A 91 16.23 25.83 -6.30
C VAL A 91 17.69 25.41 -6.43
N LEU A 92 17.94 24.18 -6.88
CA LEU A 92 19.30 23.66 -7.05
C LEU A 92 20.07 24.41 -8.15
N GLN A 93 19.39 24.91 -9.20
CA GLN A 93 20.03 25.80 -10.19
C GLN A 93 20.53 27.12 -9.58
N ARG A 94 19.90 27.62 -8.50
CA ARG A 94 20.34 28.82 -7.77
C ARG A 94 21.46 28.54 -6.78
N LEU A 95 21.80 27.27 -6.54
CA LEU A 95 22.82 26.83 -5.59
C LEU A 95 23.93 26.03 -6.32
N PRO A 96 24.60 26.60 -7.35
CA PRO A 96 25.50 25.86 -8.24
C PRO A 96 26.77 25.34 -7.56
N ASN A 97 27.14 25.94 -6.41
CA ASN A 97 28.31 25.53 -5.64
C ASN A 97 27.97 24.54 -4.51
N ALA A 98 26.68 24.23 -4.30
CA ALA A 98 26.26 23.30 -3.28
C ALA A 98 26.51 21.86 -3.73
N MET A 99 27.04 21.04 -2.83
CA MET A 99 27.05 19.60 -3.01
C MET A 99 25.73 19.03 -2.51
N VAL A 100 25.02 18.27 -3.34
CA VAL A 100 23.72 17.69 -2.99
C VAL A 100 23.89 16.21 -2.69
N LEU A 101 23.37 15.78 -1.54
CA LEU A 101 23.30 14.39 -1.12
C LEU A 101 21.82 14.00 -0.93
N GLY A 102 21.28 13.20 -1.85
CA GLY A 102 19.95 12.61 -1.70
C GLY A 102 20.00 11.30 -0.92
N LEU A 103 19.18 11.16 0.11
CA LEU A 103 19.03 9.94 0.89
C LEU A 103 17.62 9.38 0.66
N THR A 104 17.51 8.08 0.43
CA THR A 104 16.23 7.39 0.30
C THR A 104 16.36 5.93 0.70
N ALA A 105 15.34 5.41 1.37
CA ALA A 105 15.21 3.98 1.64
C ALA A 105 14.44 3.24 0.52
N THR A 106 13.92 3.96 -0.48
CA THR A 106 13.15 3.37 -1.59
C THR A 106 14.10 2.86 -2.69
N PRO A 107 14.10 1.55 -3.03
CA PRO A 107 14.95 1.00 -4.08
C PRO A 107 14.63 1.59 -5.47
N VAL A 108 15.65 1.74 -6.32
CA VAL A 108 15.47 2.19 -7.72
C VAL A 108 14.58 1.25 -8.52
N ALA A 109 14.66 -0.06 -8.25
CA ALA A 109 13.84 -1.08 -8.90
C ALA A 109 12.32 -0.87 -8.68
N ALA A 110 11.94 -0.10 -7.67
CA ALA A 110 10.54 0.21 -7.37
C ALA A 110 10.04 1.52 -7.99
N MET A 111 10.90 2.27 -8.69
CA MET A 111 10.53 3.54 -9.33
C MET A 111 9.95 3.30 -10.72
N THR A 112 8.98 4.12 -11.12
CA THR A 112 8.45 4.11 -12.49
C THR A 112 9.45 4.73 -13.48
N GLY A 113 9.36 4.40 -14.78
CA GLY A 113 10.24 4.96 -15.80
C GLY A 113 10.35 6.51 -15.79
N PRO A 114 9.24 7.26 -15.62
CA PRO A 114 9.29 8.72 -15.41
C PRO A 114 10.02 9.14 -14.12
N GLU A 115 9.79 8.46 -13.00
CA GLU A 115 10.46 8.73 -11.72
C GLU A 115 11.97 8.50 -11.82
N THR A 116 12.40 7.40 -12.44
CA THR A 116 13.82 7.09 -12.62
C THR A 116 14.53 8.17 -13.44
N ARG A 117 13.88 8.69 -14.50
CA ARG A 117 14.43 9.81 -15.29
C ARG A 117 14.58 11.08 -14.46
N LEU A 118 13.56 11.43 -13.66
CA LEU A 118 13.59 12.61 -12.81
C LEU A 118 14.62 12.47 -11.68
N GLN A 119 14.73 11.30 -11.07
CA GLN A 119 15.77 10.97 -10.09
C GLN A 119 17.16 11.15 -10.70
N THR A 120 17.39 10.61 -11.90
CA THR A 120 18.68 10.73 -12.59
C THR A 120 18.97 12.20 -12.93
N GLN A 121 17.96 12.98 -13.30
CA GLN A 121 18.11 14.40 -13.60
C GLN A 121 18.44 15.24 -12.35
N LEU A 122 17.78 14.97 -11.22
CA LEU A 122 17.93 15.76 -10.00
C LEU A 122 19.12 15.35 -9.14
N PHE A 123 19.41 14.05 -9.07
CA PHE A 123 20.37 13.48 -8.13
C PHE A 123 21.51 12.71 -8.81
N GLY A 124 21.42 12.46 -10.11
CA GLY A 124 22.41 11.67 -10.84
C GLY A 124 22.30 10.17 -10.55
N GLN A 125 23.40 9.46 -10.76
CA GLN A 125 23.50 8.03 -10.49
C GLN A 125 23.59 7.76 -8.98
N VAL A 126 23.04 6.63 -8.54
CA VAL A 126 23.16 6.18 -7.15
C VAL A 126 24.62 5.85 -6.83
N THR A 127 25.23 6.64 -5.95
CA THR A 127 26.64 6.48 -5.54
C THR A 127 26.87 5.21 -4.73
N TYR A 128 25.91 4.85 -3.87
CA TYR A 128 25.98 3.70 -2.99
C TYR A 128 24.56 3.25 -2.64
N ALA A 129 24.33 1.94 -2.62
CA ALA A 129 23.11 1.32 -2.14
C ALA A 129 23.50 0.11 -1.29
N ALA A 130 22.94 0.04 -0.09
CA ALA A 130 23.03 -1.15 0.75
C ALA A 130 21.67 -1.86 0.73
N ASN A 131 21.66 -3.17 0.66
CA ASN A 131 20.44 -3.96 0.84
C ASN A 131 20.22 -4.31 2.32
N ILE A 132 18.98 -4.68 2.68
CA ILE A 132 18.63 -4.94 4.08
C ILE A 132 19.46 -6.10 4.68
N PRO A 133 19.66 -7.24 3.99
CA PRO A 133 20.55 -8.30 4.49
C PRO A 133 21.98 -7.83 4.82
N GLU A 134 22.58 -6.98 3.98
CA GLU A 134 23.91 -6.39 4.25
C GLU A 134 23.89 -5.55 5.54
N VAL A 135 22.90 -4.68 5.71
CA VAL A 135 22.77 -3.82 6.90
C VAL A 135 22.52 -4.65 8.17
N VAL A 136 21.80 -5.76 8.06
CA VAL A 136 21.65 -6.74 9.15
C VAL A 136 22.98 -7.40 9.48
N SER A 137 23.76 -7.80 8.47
CA SER A 137 25.06 -8.47 8.66
C SER A 137 26.11 -7.58 9.33
N GLU A 138 26.06 -6.27 9.07
CA GLU A 138 26.88 -5.25 9.74
C GLU A 138 26.41 -4.95 11.18
N GLY A 139 25.22 -5.43 11.56
CA GLY A 139 24.65 -5.26 12.88
C GLY A 139 23.96 -3.91 13.10
N ASP A 140 23.58 -3.20 12.03
CA ASP A 140 22.86 -1.92 12.07
C ASP A 140 21.32 -2.10 12.06
N LEU A 141 20.84 -3.27 11.63
CA LEU A 141 19.44 -3.70 11.74
C LEU A 141 19.35 -5.05 12.45
N ALA A 142 18.21 -5.28 13.12
CA ALA A 142 17.90 -6.57 13.71
C ALA A 142 17.69 -7.62 12.60
N PRO A 143 18.15 -8.88 12.81
CA PRO A 143 17.77 -9.99 11.96
C PRO A 143 16.24 -10.12 11.87
N PHE A 144 15.75 -10.62 10.75
CA PHE A 144 14.32 -10.69 10.49
C PHE A 144 13.91 -11.94 9.73
N LEU A 145 12.62 -12.26 9.86
CA LEU A 145 11.95 -13.31 9.13
C LEU A 145 10.63 -12.75 8.60
N GLU A 146 10.32 -12.98 7.33
CA GLU A 146 9.06 -12.59 6.71
C GLU A 146 8.23 -13.84 6.41
N LEU A 147 7.00 -13.87 6.90
CA LEU A 147 6.11 -15.03 6.81
C LEU A 147 4.77 -14.62 6.18
N PRO A 148 4.25 -15.37 5.21
CA PRO A 148 2.89 -15.18 4.74
C PRO A 148 1.91 -15.90 5.67
N TRP A 149 0.76 -15.29 5.92
CA TRP A 149 -0.39 -16.01 6.47
C TRP A 149 -1.52 -16.03 5.46
N LEU A 150 -1.79 -17.20 4.89
CA LEU A 150 -2.86 -17.38 3.91
C LEU A 150 -4.15 -17.78 4.63
N CYS A 151 -5.13 -16.87 4.62
CA CYS A 151 -6.46 -17.13 5.14
C CYS A 151 -7.46 -17.27 3.99
N LYS A 152 -8.54 -18.03 4.23
CA LYS A 152 -9.69 -18.10 3.31
C LYS A 152 -10.72 -17.04 3.72
N PRO A 153 -11.57 -16.57 2.78
CA PRO A 153 -12.72 -15.76 3.15
C PRO A 153 -13.60 -16.52 4.15
N THR A 154 -14.35 -15.78 4.97
CA THR A 154 -15.38 -16.36 5.84
C THR A 154 -16.46 -17.08 5.01
N ALA A 155 -17.32 -17.86 5.67
CA ALA A 155 -18.41 -18.55 4.98
C ALA A 155 -19.32 -17.58 4.21
N ALA A 156 -19.74 -16.48 4.85
CA ALA A 156 -20.59 -15.47 4.22
C ALA A 156 -19.90 -14.76 3.02
N GLU A 157 -18.59 -14.47 3.15
CA GLU A 157 -17.80 -13.90 2.04
C GLU A 157 -17.63 -14.91 0.89
N SER A 158 -17.47 -16.20 1.21
CA SER A 158 -17.35 -17.27 0.21
C SER A 158 -18.66 -17.49 -0.54
N ASP A 159 -19.80 -17.48 0.15
CA ASP A 159 -21.13 -17.58 -0.46
C ASP A 159 -21.38 -16.42 -1.44
N TRP A 160 -21.00 -15.19 -1.04
CA TRP A 160 -21.12 -14.02 -1.89
C TRP A 160 -20.21 -14.09 -3.13
N LEU A 161 -18.99 -14.60 -2.99
CA LEU A 161 -18.08 -14.83 -4.12
C LEU A 161 -18.68 -15.85 -5.10
N ALA A 162 -19.24 -16.96 -4.59
CA ALA A 162 -19.91 -17.96 -5.43
C ALA A 162 -21.11 -17.37 -6.18
N GLU A 163 -21.94 -16.55 -5.52
CA GLU A 163 -23.02 -15.82 -6.21
C GLU A 163 -22.51 -14.83 -7.27
N HIS A 164 -21.39 -14.16 -7.01
CA HIS A 164 -20.75 -13.26 -7.97
C HIS A 164 -20.26 -14.02 -9.21
N ASP A 165 -19.68 -15.20 -9.04
CA ASP A 165 -19.24 -16.06 -10.13
C ASP A 165 -20.43 -16.56 -10.96
N ILE A 166 -21.54 -16.94 -10.32
CA ILE A 166 -22.79 -17.32 -11.01
C ILE A 166 -23.30 -16.16 -11.86
N ARG A 167 -23.42 -14.94 -11.30
CA ARG A 167 -23.86 -13.76 -12.06
C ARG A 167 -22.96 -13.49 -13.26
N THR A 168 -21.67 -13.71 -13.10
CA THR A 168 -20.67 -13.54 -14.16
C THR A 168 -20.90 -14.54 -15.31
N GLN A 169 -21.13 -15.81 -14.98
CA GLN A 169 -21.46 -16.85 -15.96
C GLN A 169 -22.80 -16.61 -16.64
N GLU A 170 -23.81 -16.14 -15.91
CA GLU A 170 -25.11 -15.76 -16.45
C GLU A 170 -24.98 -14.62 -17.47
N LEU A 171 -24.14 -13.61 -17.21
CA LEU A 171 -23.88 -12.53 -18.17
C LEU A 171 -23.18 -13.03 -19.43
N VAL A 172 -22.13 -13.85 -19.31
CA VAL A 172 -21.46 -14.45 -20.47
C VAL A 172 -22.45 -15.27 -21.30
N THR A 173 -23.32 -16.04 -20.64
CA THR A 173 -24.36 -16.85 -21.29
C THR A 173 -25.38 -15.96 -22.00
N HIS A 174 -25.83 -14.88 -21.36
CA HIS A 174 -26.75 -13.90 -21.95
C HIS A 174 -26.14 -13.24 -23.20
N PHE A 175 -24.90 -12.77 -23.12
CA PHE A 175 -24.22 -12.15 -24.27
C PHE A 175 -23.86 -13.13 -25.39
N SER A 176 -23.84 -14.43 -25.09
CA SER A 176 -23.60 -15.49 -26.08
C SER A 176 -24.83 -15.83 -26.92
N ASP A 177 -26.04 -15.41 -26.53
CA ASP A 177 -27.25 -15.64 -27.31
C ASP A 177 -27.22 -14.80 -28.61
N PRO A 178 -27.23 -15.42 -29.81
CA PRO A 178 -27.14 -14.70 -31.07
C PRO A 178 -28.32 -13.76 -31.34
N ALA A 179 -29.45 -13.91 -30.62
CA ALA A 179 -30.62 -13.06 -30.80
C ALA A 179 -30.49 -11.66 -30.14
N VAL A 180 -29.50 -11.46 -29.27
CA VAL A 180 -29.40 -10.23 -28.45
C VAL A 180 -28.90 -9.00 -29.21
N ALA A 181 -28.32 -9.18 -30.40
CA ALA A 181 -27.75 -8.11 -31.21
C ALA A 181 -27.99 -8.33 -32.72
N SER A 182 -27.67 -7.32 -33.53
CA SER A 182 -27.68 -7.41 -34.99
C SER A 182 -26.52 -8.25 -35.54
N VAL A 183 -25.34 -8.15 -34.92
CA VAL A 183 -24.18 -9.02 -35.11
C VAL A 183 -23.91 -9.68 -33.77
N SER A 184 -23.91 -11.01 -33.71
CA SER A 184 -23.68 -11.74 -32.46
C SER A 184 -22.23 -11.62 -31.97
N LEU A 185 -22.00 -11.90 -30.69
CA LEU A 185 -20.66 -11.91 -30.10
C LEU A 185 -19.70 -12.83 -30.86
N TYR A 186 -20.15 -14.05 -31.18
CA TYR A 186 -19.33 -15.02 -31.91
C TYR A 186 -19.17 -14.68 -33.39
N GLU A 187 -20.13 -14.01 -34.02
CA GLU A 187 -19.92 -13.46 -35.37
C GLU A 187 -18.85 -12.37 -35.37
N SER A 188 -18.84 -11.48 -34.37
CA SER A 188 -17.79 -10.47 -34.20
C SER A 188 -16.42 -11.10 -33.95
N LEU A 189 -16.36 -12.17 -33.16
CA LEU A 189 -15.12 -12.94 -32.93
C LEU A 189 -14.64 -13.61 -34.22
N HIS A 190 -15.54 -14.23 -34.98
CA HIS A 190 -15.17 -14.87 -36.23
C HIS A 190 -14.59 -13.89 -37.27
N GLN A 191 -15.08 -12.65 -37.27
CA GLN A 191 -14.52 -11.57 -38.09
C GLN A 191 -13.09 -11.21 -37.66
N LEU A 192 -12.77 -11.28 -36.35
CA LEU A 192 -11.41 -11.09 -35.85
C LEU A 192 -10.49 -12.27 -36.19
N GLU A 193 -11.00 -13.51 -36.09
CA GLU A 193 -10.25 -14.73 -36.45
C GLU A 193 -9.79 -14.70 -37.92
N SER A 194 -10.70 -14.31 -38.80
CA SER A 194 -10.50 -14.26 -40.26
C SER A 194 -9.82 -12.96 -40.73
N ALA A 195 -9.37 -12.12 -39.81
CA ALA A 195 -8.77 -10.84 -40.14
C ALA A 195 -7.34 -11.05 -40.68
N ASN A 196 -7.11 -10.69 -41.95
CA ASN A 196 -5.79 -10.77 -42.60
C ASN A 196 -4.70 -9.86 -41.97
N ASN A 197 -5.02 -9.15 -40.88
CA ASN A 197 -4.17 -8.17 -40.20
C ASN A 197 -4.02 -8.48 -38.69
N TRP A 198 -4.05 -9.75 -38.28
CA TRP A 198 -3.90 -10.15 -36.87
C TRP A 198 -2.69 -9.49 -36.17
N ALA A 199 -1.57 -9.31 -36.87
CA ALA A 199 -0.38 -8.63 -36.35
C ALA A 199 -0.66 -7.15 -35.97
N ASP A 200 -1.48 -6.44 -36.76
CA ASP A 200 -1.88 -5.06 -36.48
C ASP A 200 -2.83 -5.01 -35.27
N ILE A 201 -3.72 -6.00 -35.12
CA ILE A 201 -4.60 -6.12 -33.96
C ILE A 201 -3.77 -6.34 -32.68
N CYS A 202 -2.77 -7.23 -32.73
CA CYS A 202 -1.85 -7.46 -31.61
C CYS A 202 -1.10 -6.20 -31.17
N LEU A 203 -0.81 -5.29 -32.11
CA LEU A 203 -0.14 -4.02 -31.84
C LEU A 203 -1.10 -2.95 -31.32
N ALA A 204 -2.32 -2.90 -31.86
CA ALA A 204 -3.32 -1.91 -31.51
C ALA A 204 -3.99 -2.19 -30.15
N ASP A 205 -4.29 -3.47 -29.88
CA ASP A 205 -4.95 -3.92 -28.65
C ASP A 205 -4.37 -5.28 -28.19
N PRO A 206 -3.23 -5.26 -27.48
CA PRO A 206 -2.60 -6.48 -26.98
C PRO A 206 -3.47 -7.27 -26.00
N ASP A 207 -4.32 -6.58 -25.21
CA ASP A 207 -5.16 -7.21 -24.19
C ASP A 207 -6.31 -7.99 -24.85
N LEU A 208 -6.95 -7.41 -25.88
CA LEU A 208 -7.93 -8.13 -26.71
C LEU A 208 -7.29 -9.33 -27.42
N ALA A 209 -6.11 -9.15 -27.99
CA ALA A 209 -5.41 -10.24 -28.68
C ALA A 209 -5.09 -11.40 -27.71
N ASP A 210 -4.57 -11.11 -26.52
CA ASP A 210 -4.27 -12.12 -25.50
C ASP A 210 -5.56 -12.81 -24.99
N ALA A 211 -6.67 -12.09 -24.89
CA ALA A 211 -7.97 -12.67 -24.52
C ALA A 211 -8.47 -13.65 -25.60
N VAL A 212 -8.53 -13.24 -26.87
CA VAL A 212 -8.97 -14.09 -27.99
C VAL A 212 -8.10 -15.36 -28.09
N LEU A 213 -6.79 -15.25 -27.90
CA LEU A 213 -5.89 -16.42 -27.91
C LEU A 213 -6.10 -17.36 -26.73
N ARG A 214 -6.50 -16.84 -25.56
CA ARG A 214 -6.91 -17.66 -24.41
C ARG A 214 -8.24 -18.37 -24.66
N LEU A 215 -9.22 -17.68 -25.26
CA LEU A 215 -10.47 -18.30 -25.71
C LEU A 215 -10.21 -19.42 -26.74
N ALA A 216 -9.29 -19.20 -27.69
CA ALA A 216 -8.92 -20.20 -28.70
C ALA A 216 -8.24 -21.42 -28.06
N ASN A 217 -7.33 -21.20 -27.10
CA ASN A 217 -6.70 -22.26 -26.33
C ASN A 217 -7.72 -23.08 -25.52
N ALA A 218 -8.79 -22.44 -25.04
CA ALA A 218 -9.89 -23.10 -24.34
C ALA A 218 -10.90 -23.80 -25.29
N GLY A 219 -10.74 -23.67 -26.61
CA GLY A 219 -11.63 -24.26 -27.62
C GLY A 219 -12.98 -23.55 -27.75
N LEU A 220 -13.07 -22.30 -27.33
CA LEU A 220 -14.29 -21.48 -27.42
C LEU A 220 -14.43 -20.75 -28.77
N VAL A 221 -13.31 -20.55 -29.46
CA VAL A 221 -13.18 -19.84 -30.74
C VAL A 221 -12.07 -20.52 -31.57
N GLU A 222 -12.00 -20.25 -32.87
CA GLU A 222 -10.91 -20.75 -33.71
C GLU A 222 -9.63 -19.92 -33.49
N LEU A 223 -8.47 -20.49 -33.81
CA LEU A 223 -7.21 -19.76 -33.72
C LEU A 223 -7.13 -18.77 -34.88
N PRO A 224 -6.94 -17.45 -34.64
CA PRO A 224 -6.86 -16.47 -35.70
C PRO A 224 -5.74 -16.74 -36.71
N ASP A 225 -5.96 -16.36 -37.96
CA ASP A 225 -5.00 -16.60 -39.04
C ASP A 225 -3.64 -15.93 -38.76
N GLY A 226 -2.57 -16.73 -38.76
CA GLY A 226 -1.22 -16.25 -38.46
C GLY A 226 -0.90 -16.02 -36.98
N ALA A 227 -1.83 -16.34 -36.07
CA ALA A 227 -1.58 -16.27 -34.64
C ALA A 227 -0.67 -17.40 -34.12
N VAL A 228 0.09 -17.11 -33.06
CA VAL A 228 0.94 -18.09 -32.38
C VAL A 228 0.59 -18.12 -30.90
N LEU A 229 0.17 -19.29 -30.41
CA LEU A 229 -0.05 -19.50 -28.98
C LEU A 229 1.30 -19.49 -28.23
N ARG A 230 1.33 -18.75 -27.12
CA ARG A 230 2.48 -18.64 -26.21
C ARG A 230 2.08 -19.18 -24.84
N GLU A 231 3.06 -19.39 -23.97
CA GLU A 231 2.80 -19.92 -22.63
C GLU A 231 1.82 -19.06 -21.83
N ARG A 232 1.90 -17.73 -21.96
CA ARG A 232 0.96 -16.80 -21.33
C ARG A 232 -0.52 -17.00 -21.76
N HIS A 233 -0.78 -17.62 -22.93
CA HIS A 233 -2.14 -17.90 -23.40
C HIS A 233 -2.67 -19.26 -22.90
N ARG A 234 -1.85 -20.08 -22.24
CA ARG A 234 -2.22 -21.39 -21.69
C ARG A 234 -2.76 -21.28 -20.27
N GLN A 235 -3.58 -20.27 -20.04
CA GLN A 235 -4.24 -20.01 -18.77
C GLN A 235 -5.74 -20.24 -18.93
N ALA A 236 -6.44 -20.49 -17.81
CA ALA A 236 -7.90 -20.56 -17.85
C ALA A 236 -8.48 -19.21 -18.25
N VAL A 237 -9.53 -19.22 -19.08
CA VAL A 237 -10.24 -17.99 -19.48
C VAL A 237 -10.93 -17.42 -18.25
N ASP A 238 -10.63 -16.17 -17.93
CA ASP A 238 -11.28 -15.45 -16.84
C ASP A 238 -12.35 -14.48 -17.38
N PHE A 239 -13.05 -13.79 -16.48
CA PHE A 239 -14.05 -12.81 -16.91
C PHE A 239 -13.44 -11.54 -17.50
N ALA A 240 -12.18 -11.21 -17.17
CA ALA A 240 -11.52 -10.07 -17.78
C ALA A 240 -11.28 -10.31 -19.28
N ASP A 241 -10.98 -11.55 -19.68
CA ASP A 241 -10.89 -11.95 -21.09
C ASP A 241 -12.23 -11.75 -21.82
N TRP A 242 -13.33 -12.19 -21.21
CA TRP A 242 -14.67 -11.94 -21.74
C TRP A 242 -14.99 -10.45 -21.86
N VAL A 243 -14.58 -9.64 -20.89
CA VAL A 243 -14.77 -8.19 -20.94
C VAL A 243 -14.04 -7.57 -22.13
N GLN A 244 -12.82 -8.00 -22.47
CA GLN A 244 -12.11 -7.47 -23.65
C GLN A 244 -12.88 -7.77 -24.94
N VAL A 245 -13.34 -9.01 -25.08
CA VAL A 245 -14.09 -9.47 -26.26
C VAL A 245 -15.45 -8.76 -26.36
N ILE A 246 -16.20 -8.67 -25.25
CA ILE A 246 -17.48 -7.95 -25.20
C ILE A 246 -17.25 -6.46 -25.48
N ASN A 247 -16.17 -5.86 -25.00
CA ASN A 247 -15.84 -4.46 -25.25
C ASN A 247 -15.61 -4.19 -26.74
N HIS A 248 -14.85 -5.05 -27.40
CA HIS A 248 -14.63 -4.98 -28.84
C HIS A 248 -15.96 -5.09 -29.61
N TRP A 249 -16.74 -6.11 -29.30
CA TRP A 249 -18.03 -6.38 -29.92
C TRP A 249 -19.00 -5.21 -29.79
N LEU A 250 -19.23 -4.73 -28.57
CA LEU A 250 -20.12 -3.59 -28.31
C LEU A 250 -19.60 -2.28 -28.91
N GLY A 251 -18.27 -2.14 -29.07
CA GLY A 251 -17.66 -1.03 -29.78
C GLY A 251 -18.12 -0.95 -31.24
N GLY A 252 -18.23 -2.10 -31.91
CA GLY A 252 -18.79 -2.21 -33.27
C GLY A 252 -20.28 -1.93 -33.37
N LEU A 253 -21.03 -2.10 -32.26
CA LEU A 253 -22.47 -1.86 -32.19
C LEU A 253 -22.85 -0.45 -31.71
N ALA A 254 -21.89 0.33 -31.19
CA ALA A 254 -22.16 1.57 -30.46
C ALA A 254 -22.92 2.63 -31.28
N ASP A 255 -22.67 2.69 -32.59
CA ASP A 255 -23.31 3.64 -33.53
C ASP A 255 -24.35 2.96 -34.44
N SER A 256 -24.75 1.72 -34.12
CA SER A 256 -25.71 0.96 -34.92
C SER A 256 -27.13 1.57 -34.87
N PRO A 257 -27.84 1.65 -36.02
CA PRO A 257 -29.23 2.07 -36.05
C PRO A 257 -30.22 0.96 -35.67
N ASP A 258 -29.77 -0.29 -35.49
CA ASP A 258 -30.65 -1.41 -35.09
C ASP A 258 -31.13 -1.24 -33.65
N THR A 259 -32.44 -1.36 -33.43
CA THR A 259 -33.05 -1.21 -32.11
C THR A 259 -32.56 -2.28 -31.12
N ARG A 260 -32.20 -3.49 -31.61
CA ARG A 260 -31.64 -4.57 -30.76
C ARG A 260 -30.33 -4.14 -30.11
N ASP A 261 -29.46 -3.50 -30.87
CA ASP A 261 -28.15 -3.05 -30.40
C ASP A 261 -28.28 -1.93 -29.36
N GLN A 262 -29.21 -0.99 -29.59
CA GLN A 262 -29.51 0.07 -28.64
C GLN A 262 -30.04 -0.48 -27.31
N LEU A 263 -30.97 -1.46 -27.37
CA LEU A 263 -31.49 -2.14 -26.18
C LEU A 263 -30.40 -2.94 -25.46
N LEU A 264 -29.53 -3.64 -26.19
CA LEU A 264 -28.41 -4.36 -25.61
C LEU A 264 -27.47 -3.41 -24.86
N ILE A 265 -27.10 -2.28 -25.46
CA ILE A 265 -26.21 -1.30 -24.80
C ILE A 265 -26.85 -0.75 -23.51
N GLU A 266 -28.17 -0.51 -23.51
CA GLU A 266 -28.89 -0.11 -22.29
C GLU A 266 -28.89 -1.22 -21.24
N GLN A 267 -29.11 -2.48 -21.63
CA GLN A 267 -29.03 -3.63 -20.72
C GLN A 267 -27.62 -3.80 -20.15
N VAL A 268 -26.58 -3.74 -20.98
CA VAL A 268 -25.17 -3.81 -20.56
C VAL A 268 -24.85 -2.73 -19.53
N ARG A 269 -25.34 -1.50 -19.72
CA ARG A 269 -25.17 -0.41 -18.74
C ARG A 269 -25.80 -0.72 -17.38
N GLN A 270 -26.89 -1.50 -17.35
CA GLN A 270 -27.56 -1.92 -16.12
C GLN A 270 -26.90 -3.15 -15.49
N LEU A 271 -26.42 -4.09 -16.30
CA LEU A 271 -25.92 -5.40 -15.86
C LEU A 271 -24.45 -5.40 -15.44
N LEU A 272 -23.56 -4.73 -16.19
CA LEU A 272 -22.12 -4.70 -15.88
C LEU A 272 -21.77 -4.23 -14.46
N PRO A 273 -22.49 -3.25 -13.85
CA PRO A 273 -22.21 -2.84 -12.47
C PRO A 273 -22.28 -3.98 -11.45
N SER A 274 -23.11 -5.00 -11.68
CA SER A 274 -23.27 -6.15 -10.77
C SER A 274 -22.02 -7.03 -10.70
N VAL A 275 -21.22 -7.05 -11.77
CA VAL A 275 -19.96 -7.79 -11.88
C VAL A 275 -18.73 -6.88 -11.80
N GLY A 276 -18.92 -5.63 -11.39
CA GLY A 276 -17.82 -4.71 -11.15
C GLY A 276 -17.29 -3.99 -12.39
N TYR A 277 -18.05 -3.85 -13.46
CA TYR A 277 -17.68 -3.10 -14.66
C TYR A 277 -18.69 -2.00 -15.00
N ARG A 278 -18.32 -1.03 -15.84
CA ARG A 278 -19.22 0.01 -16.34
C ARG A 278 -18.94 0.30 -17.81
N TRP A 279 -19.98 0.47 -18.62
CA TRP A 279 -19.87 0.92 -20.00
C TRP A 279 -19.73 2.45 -20.07
N THR A 280 -18.70 2.95 -20.74
CA THR A 280 -18.44 4.38 -20.95
C THR A 280 -18.36 4.71 -22.44
N LYS A 281 -18.21 6.00 -22.79
CA LYS A 281 -17.95 6.41 -24.18
C LYS A 281 -16.64 5.84 -24.75
N ARG A 282 -15.71 5.40 -23.90
CA ARG A 282 -14.42 4.82 -24.28
C ARG A 282 -14.40 3.29 -24.15
N GLY A 283 -15.57 2.65 -24.02
CA GLY A 283 -15.71 1.22 -23.79
C GLY A 283 -15.93 0.83 -22.33
N ILE A 284 -15.80 -0.46 -22.04
CA ILE A 284 -15.93 -1.04 -20.71
C ILE A 284 -14.73 -0.66 -19.86
N VAL A 285 -15.01 -0.08 -18.69
CA VAL A 285 -14.00 0.24 -17.68
C VAL A 285 -14.32 -0.52 -16.42
N ARG A 286 -13.30 -1.08 -15.77
CA ARG A 286 -13.44 -1.70 -14.45
C ARG A 286 -13.97 -0.65 -13.47
N SER A 287 -15.07 -0.98 -12.81
CA SER A 287 -15.63 -0.14 -11.76
C SER A 287 -14.90 -0.41 -10.44
N VAL A 288 -15.52 -0.06 -9.32
CA VAL A 288 -14.97 -0.37 -8.00
C VAL A 288 -14.69 -1.88 -7.91
N PRO A 289 -13.43 -2.31 -7.70
CA PRO A 289 -13.09 -3.73 -7.67
C PRO A 289 -13.67 -4.36 -6.40
N THR A 290 -14.86 -4.95 -6.52
CA THR A 290 -15.69 -5.32 -5.37
C THR A 290 -15.13 -6.59 -4.71
N VAL A 291 -14.77 -7.59 -5.51
CA VAL A 291 -14.03 -8.79 -5.06
C VAL A 291 -12.71 -8.39 -4.41
N ASP A 292 -11.89 -7.56 -5.07
CA ASP A 292 -10.59 -7.15 -4.52
C ASP A 292 -10.72 -6.39 -3.19
N ARG A 293 -11.82 -5.64 -2.99
CA ARG A 293 -12.13 -4.95 -1.72
C ARG A 293 -12.61 -5.90 -0.64
N LEU A 294 -13.44 -6.89 -1.01
CA LEU A 294 -13.89 -7.91 -0.08
C LEU A 294 -12.70 -8.71 0.45
N LEU A 295 -11.82 -9.21 -0.44
CA LEU A 295 -10.61 -9.93 -0.03
C LEU A 295 -9.67 -9.04 0.80
N ALA A 296 -9.46 -7.78 0.39
CA ALA A 296 -8.62 -6.83 1.15
C ALA A 296 -9.11 -6.63 2.59
N ARG A 297 -10.43 -6.63 2.79
CA ARG A 297 -11.11 -6.29 4.05
C ARG A 297 -11.74 -7.50 4.74
N SER A 298 -11.36 -8.70 4.32
CA SER A 298 -11.93 -9.95 4.81
C SER A 298 -11.85 -10.02 6.34
N GLU A 299 -12.97 -10.35 6.99
CA GLU A 299 -13.00 -10.52 8.46
C GLU A 299 -12.02 -11.62 8.91
N SER A 300 -11.76 -12.59 8.04
CA SER A 300 -10.76 -13.64 8.29
C SER A 300 -9.35 -13.13 8.54
N LYS A 301 -8.99 -11.92 8.09
CA LYS A 301 -7.66 -11.35 8.38
C LYS A 301 -7.48 -10.96 9.84
N ALA A 302 -8.54 -10.47 10.48
CA ALA A 302 -8.50 -10.16 11.91
C ALA A 302 -8.44 -11.45 12.74
N ILE A 303 -9.12 -12.50 12.29
CA ILE A 303 -9.04 -13.85 12.90
C ILE A 303 -7.62 -14.40 12.77
N ALA A 304 -7.03 -14.35 11.58
CA ALA A 304 -5.64 -14.73 11.34
C ALA A 304 -4.65 -13.95 12.21
N CYS A 305 -4.85 -12.63 12.36
CA CYS A 305 -4.05 -11.81 13.28
C CYS A 305 -4.09 -12.35 14.71
N CYS A 306 -5.27 -12.75 15.20
CA CYS A 306 -5.41 -13.35 16.53
C CYS A 306 -4.60 -14.67 16.65
N GLU A 307 -4.63 -15.53 15.63
CA GLU A 307 -3.89 -16.79 15.62
C GLU A 307 -2.37 -16.56 15.59
N ILE A 308 -1.90 -15.63 14.74
CA ILE A 308 -0.50 -15.22 14.67
C ILE A 308 -0.03 -14.72 16.04
N ILE A 309 -0.77 -13.79 16.64
CA ILE A 309 -0.41 -13.21 17.94
C ILE A 309 -0.38 -14.28 19.03
N ARG A 310 -1.31 -15.24 19.03
CA ARG A 310 -1.29 -16.37 19.97
C ARG A 310 -0.02 -17.21 19.82
N ASN A 311 0.37 -17.53 18.59
CA ASN A 311 1.58 -18.29 18.31
C ASN A 311 2.85 -17.52 18.72
N GLU A 312 2.93 -16.25 18.38
CA GLU A 312 4.07 -15.39 18.76
C GLU A 312 4.14 -15.17 20.27
N ALA A 313 3.01 -15.04 20.95
CA ALA A 313 2.97 -14.97 22.41
C ALA A 313 3.45 -16.27 23.06
N ASN A 314 3.14 -17.43 22.49
CA ASN A 314 3.66 -18.72 22.97
C ASN A 314 5.19 -18.83 22.79
N ASN A 315 5.73 -18.24 21.73
CA ASN A 315 7.17 -18.27 21.43
C ASN A 315 7.97 -17.24 22.22
N LEU A 316 7.48 -15.99 22.31
CA LEU A 316 8.18 -14.85 22.89
C LEU A 316 7.77 -14.56 24.35
N GLY A 317 6.63 -15.08 24.79
CA GLY A 317 6.11 -14.90 26.15
C GLY A 317 6.01 -13.42 26.54
N PRO A 318 6.52 -13.02 27.72
CA PRO A 318 6.41 -11.64 28.21
C PRO A 318 7.21 -10.62 27.37
N ASP A 319 8.11 -11.09 26.51
CA ASP A 319 8.91 -10.24 25.65
C ASP A 319 8.20 -9.84 24.35
N LEU A 320 7.02 -10.40 24.07
CA LEU A 320 6.26 -10.04 22.87
C LEU A 320 5.97 -8.54 22.84
N ARG A 321 6.34 -7.91 21.72
CA ARG A 321 6.01 -6.52 21.38
C ARG A 321 5.52 -6.51 19.94
N ALA A 322 4.23 -6.78 19.82
CA ALA A 322 3.55 -6.87 18.54
C ALA A 322 3.02 -5.52 18.08
N LEU A 323 3.20 -5.23 16.80
CA LEU A 323 2.58 -4.13 16.09
C LEU A 323 1.63 -4.67 15.02
N VAL A 324 0.36 -4.32 15.07
CA VAL A 324 -0.65 -4.65 14.05
C VAL A 324 -0.97 -3.39 13.26
N LEU A 325 -0.76 -3.44 11.94
CA LEU A 325 -0.96 -2.28 11.05
C LEU A 325 -2.14 -2.49 10.11
N CYS A 326 -3.02 -1.50 10.07
CA CYS A 326 -4.20 -1.48 9.22
C CYS A 326 -4.21 -0.22 8.34
N ASP A 327 -5.00 -0.22 7.26
CA ASP A 327 -5.11 0.95 6.38
C ASP A 327 -5.90 2.11 7.03
N PHE A 328 -6.87 1.79 7.88
CA PHE A 328 -7.81 2.75 8.45
C PHE A 328 -8.30 2.33 9.85
N GLU A 329 -8.74 3.31 10.63
CA GLU A 329 -9.35 3.10 11.96
C GLU A 329 -10.71 2.42 11.86
N LEU A 330 -11.56 2.93 10.96
CA LEU A 330 -12.89 2.44 10.58
C LEU A 330 -13.09 2.67 9.07
N ALA A 331 -13.77 1.76 8.38
CA ALA A 331 -13.98 1.92 6.94
C ALA A 331 -15.08 2.96 6.68
N THR A 332 -14.74 4.06 6.01
CA THR A 332 -15.69 5.16 5.78
C THR A 332 -16.55 4.98 4.51
N ALA A 333 -16.27 3.96 3.68
CA ALA A 333 -17.08 3.66 2.50
C ALA A 333 -16.97 2.19 2.09
N ILE A 334 -18.10 1.48 2.12
CA ILE A 334 -18.28 0.14 1.55
C ILE A 334 -19.25 0.27 0.37
N PRO A 335 -18.94 -0.31 -0.81
CA PRO A 335 -19.89 -0.37 -1.91
C PRO A 335 -21.22 -0.97 -1.48
N ALA A 336 -22.35 -0.44 -1.99
CA ALA A 336 -23.67 -0.95 -1.63
C ALA A 336 -23.82 -2.47 -1.86
N SER A 337 -23.13 -3.01 -2.86
CA SER A 337 -23.07 -4.45 -3.17
C SER A 337 -22.42 -5.31 -2.08
N LEU A 338 -21.62 -4.71 -1.19
CA LEU A 338 -20.93 -5.40 -0.09
C LEU A 338 -21.56 -5.15 1.28
N ASN A 339 -22.53 -4.24 1.41
CA ASN A 339 -23.12 -3.87 2.70
C ASN A 339 -23.77 -5.04 3.47
N GLN A 340 -24.15 -6.13 2.79
CA GLN A 340 -24.75 -7.30 3.41
C GLN A 340 -23.72 -8.33 3.91
N VAL A 341 -22.47 -8.21 3.48
CA VAL A 341 -21.42 -9.24 3.70
C VAL A 341 -20.22 -8.68 4.43
N VAL A 342 -19.87 -7.42 4.17
CA VAL A 342 -18.75 -6.70 4.78
C VAL A 342 -19.31 -5.67 5.75
N LYS A 343 -18.97 -5.80 7.03
CA LYS A 343 -19.37 -4.85 8.08
C LYS A 343 -18.56 -3.54 7.97
N PRO A 344 -19.08 -2.41 8.48
CA PRO A 344 -18.35 -1.12 8.47
C PRO A 344 -16.96 -1.15 9.12
N ASP A 345 -16.73 -2.04 10.09
CA ASP A 345 -15.43 -2.23 10.74
C ASP A 345 -14.57 -3.31 10.07
N SER A 346 -15.05 -4.04 9.07
CA SER A 346 -14.27 -5.08 8.38
C SER A 346 -12.96 -4.55 7.77
N GLY A 347 -11.85 -5.23 8.07
CA GLY A 347 -10.50 -4.85 7.65
C GLY A 347 -9.92 -3.61 8.35
N SER A 348 -10.56 -3.15 9.44
CA SER A 348 -10.14 -1.96 10.18
C SER A 348 -9.33 -2.28 11.43
N ALA A 349 -8.58 -1.27 11.90
CA ALA A 349 -7.90 -1.34 13.19
C ALA A 349 -8.88 -1.58 14.36
N THR A 350 -10.12 -1.09 14.24
CA THR A 350 -11.18 -1.32 15.22
C THR A 350 -11.62 -2.78 15.26
N GLN A 351 -11.79 -3.45 14.12
CA GLN A 351 -12.12 -4.87 14.08
C GLN A 351 -10.97 -5.72 14.63
N ALA A 352 -9.72 -5.40 14.30
CA ALA A 352 -8.56 -6.08 14.88
C ALA A 352 -8.56 -5.98 16.42
N LEU A 353 -8.81 -4.79 16.96
CA LEU A 353 -8.93 -4.59 18.41
C LEU A 353 -10.06 -5.43 19.02
N LYS A 354 -11.27 -5.37 18.45
CA LYS A 354 -12.42 -6.15 18.95
C LYS A 354 -12.13 -7.65 18.94
N THR A 355 -11.50 -8.15 17.87
CA THR A 355 -11.17 -9.57 17.70
C THR A 355 -10.15 -10.02 18.75
N LEU A 356 -9.07 -9.27 18.94
CA LEU A 356 -8.04 -9.55 19.95
C LEU A 356 -8.54 -9.41 21.39
N MET A 357 -9.51 -8.52 21.64
CA MET A 357 -10.12 -8.40 22.97
C MET A 357 -11.16 -9.48 23.27
N ALA A 358 -11.78 -10.06 22.24
CA ALA A 358 -12.78 -11.11 22.39
C ALA A 358 -12.16 -12.49 22.65
N ASP A 359 -10.91 -12.70 22.22
CA ASP A 359 -10.16 -13.93 22.44
C ASP A 359 -9.38 -13.87 23.75
N SER A 360 -9.53 -14.90 24.60
CA SER A 360 -8.96 -14.90 25.95
C SER A 360 -7.43 -14.93 25.97
N ASP A 361 -6.79 -15.56 24.99
CA ASP A 361 -5.33 -15.73 24.94
C ASP A 361 -4.63 -14.45 24.49
N THR A 362 -5.30 -13.64 23.66
CA THR A 362 -4.77 -12.37 23.19
C THR A 362 -5.24 -11.17 24.02
N ALA A 363 -6.40 -11.24 24.67
CA ALA A 363 -6.88 -10.18 25.55
C ALA A 363 -5.95 -9.92 26.75
N VAL A 364 -5.32 -10.98 27.30
CA VAL A 364 -4.35 -10.86 28.41
C VAL A 364 -3.10 -10.09 28.03
N LEU A 365 -2.79 -9.98 26.73
CA LEU A 365 -1.65 -9.23 26.17
C LEU A 365 -1.93 -7.71 26.12
N SER A 366 -3.11 -7.29 26.61
CA SER A 366 -3.55 -5.91 26.72
C SER A 366 -3.52 -5.14 25.39
N PRO A 367 -4.27 -5.57 24.35
CA PRO A 367 -4.29 -4.88 23.06
C PRO A 367 -4.72 -3.41 23.19
N LEU A 368 -4.01 -2.53 22.48
CA LEU A 368 -4.26 -1.09 22.51
C LEU A 368 -4.25 -0.51 21.09
N LEU A 369 -5.39 0.07 20.68
CA LEU A 369 -5.54 0.83 19.44
C LEU A 369 -5.04 2.26 19.63
N VAL A 370 -4.19 2.71 18.72
CA VAL A 370 -3.63 4.07 18.70
C VAL A 370 -3.69 4.63 17.28
N THR A 371 -4.45 5.71 17.11
CA THR A 371 -4.53 6.47 15.86
C THR A 371 -4.32 7.96 16.15
N SER A 372 -4.36 8.80 15.12
CA SER A 372 -4.22 10.26 15.29
C SER A 372 -5.34 10.86 16.13
N ASN A 373 -6.47 10.18 16.27
CA ASN A 373 -7.68 10.69 16.90
C ASN A 373 -8.14 9.85 18.10
N THR A 374 -7.72 8.58 18.18
CA THR A 374 -8.29 7.60 19.08
C THR A 374 -7.21 6.82 19.82
N VAL A 375 -7.40 6.65 21.13
CA VAL A 375 -6.68 5.68 21.96
C VAL A 375 -7.72 4.81 22.64
N SER A 376 -7.78 3.52 22.30
CA SER A 376 -8.87 2.62 22.73
C SER A 376 -8.35 1.23 23.08
N GLY A 377 -9.03 0.55 24.01
CA GLY A 377 -8.65 -0.77 24.50
C GLY A 377 -9.55 -1.21 25.66
N ALA A 378 -9.20 -2.34 26.28
CA ALA A 378 -9.88 -2.81 27.47
C ALA A 378 -9.80 -1.77 28.61
N ARG A 379 -10.87 -1.65 29.41
CA ARG A 379 -10.94 -0.67 30.51
C ARG A 379 -9.72 -0.75 31.43
N GLU A 380 -9.32 -1.95 31.83
CA GLU A 380 -8.18 -2.16 32.71
C GLU A 380 -6.87 -1.62 32.11
N THR A 381 -6.64 -1.85 30.82
CA THR A 381 -5.47 -1.32 30.09
C THR A 381 -5.51 0.20 30.04
N LEU A 382 -6.67 0.80 29.79
CA LEU A 382 -6.83 2.26 29.75
C LEU A 382 -6.65 2.90 31.13
N GLU A 383 -7.09 2.25 32.20
CA GLU A 383 -6.86 2.71 33.57
C GLU A 383 -5.37 2.71 33.91
N LYS A 384 -4.66 1.62 33.57
CA LYS A 384 -3.20 1.53 33.72
C LYS A 384 -2.49 2.62 32.92
N LEU A 385 -2.88 2.84 31.67
CA LEU A 385 -2.32 3.89 30.81
C LEU A 385 -2.63 5.29 31.35
N ALA A 386 -3.85 5.53 31.85
CA ALA A 386 -4.23 6.81 32.44
C ALA A 386 -3.41 7.12 33.69
N VAL A 387 -3.11 6.13 34.53
CA VAL A 387 -2.20 6.28 35.68
C VAL A 387 -0.78 6.55 35.20
N PHE A 388 -0.29 5.79 34.22
CA PHE A 388 1.05 5.98 33.65
C PHE A 388 1.22 7.39 33.06
N ALA A 389 0.21 7.90 32.34
CA ALA A 389 0.23 9.23 31.77
C ALA A 389 0.37 10.36 32.81
N GLN A 390 -0.01 10.12 34.08
CA GLN A 390 0.15 11.10 35.16
C GLN A 390 1.61 11.40 35.47
N SER A 391 2.52 10.44 35.29
CA SER A 391 3.96 10.71 35.47
C SER A 391 4.53 11.64 34.41
N TYR A 392 3.82 11.80 33.28
CA TYR A 392 4.14 12.74 32.21
C TYR A 392 3.34 14.05 32.33
N GLY A 393 2.57 14.23 33.40
CA GLY A 393 1.76 15.43 33.65
C GLY A 393 0.44 15.46 32.88
N TYR A 394 0.05 14.38 32.22
CA TYR A 394 -1.23 14.27 31.52
C TYR A 394 -2.27 13.53 32.37
N ARG A 395 -3.53 13.96 32.28
CA ARG A 395 -4.66 13.33 33.01
C ARG A 395 -5.81 13.03 32.04
N PRO A 396 -5.63 12.08 31.12
CA PRO A 396 -6.72 11.68 30.24
C PRO A 396 -7.85 11.03 31.05
N VAL A 397 -9.07 11.11 30.52
CA VAL A 397 -10.26 10.54 31.12
C VAL A 397 -10.76 9.42 30.23
N ILE A 398 -11.24 8.33 30.82
CA ILE A 398 -11.88 7.25 30.08
C ILE A 398 -13.31 7.68 29.75
N GLU A 399 -13.62 7.72 28.46
CA GLU A 399 -14.98 7.84 27.95
C GLU A 399 -15.51 6.45 27.63
N ASP A 400 -16.68 6.15 28.18
CA ASP A 400 -17.33 4.85 28.04
C ASP A 400 -18.07 4.75 26.70
N GLY A 401 -18.13 3.53 26.17
CA GLY A 401 -18.80 3.21 24.91
C GLY A 401 -18.68 1.72 24.61
N GLU A 402 -19.07 1.30 23.40
CA GLU A 402 -18.84 -0.07 22.91
C GLU A 402 -17.35 -0.43 22.96
N LEU A 403 -16.50 0.54 22.61
CA LEU A 403 -15.06 0.52 22.79
C LEU A 403 -14.66 1.72 23.66
N PRO A 404 -14.26 1.50 24.93
CA PRO A 404 -13.76 2.56 25.79
C PRO A 404 -12.57 3.28 25.16
N ARG A 405 -12.47 4.59 25.37
CA ARG A 405 -11.37 5.40 24.82
C ARG A 405 -10.86 6.44 25.80
N LEU A 406 -9.61 6.86 25.66
CA LEU A 406 -9.03 7.95 26.44
C LEU A 406 -9.17 9.29 25.73
N VAL A 407 -9.81 10.25 26.39
CA VAL A 407 -10.02 11.63 25.90
C VAL A 407 -9.33 12.65 26.81
N GLY A 408 -9.30 13.92 26.38
CA GLY A 408 -8.71 15.02 27.17
C GLY A 408 -7.21 15.25 26.95
N TRP A 409 -6.67 14.70 25.88
CA TRP A 409 -5.28 14.84 25.43
C TRP A 409 -5.22 14.82 23.89
N ARG A 410 -4.04 15.05 23.30
CA ARG A 410 -3.82 15.14 21.84
C ARG A 410 -2.77 14.13 21.37
N SER A 411 -2.76 13.83 20.08
CA SER A 411 -1.80 12.89 19.46
C SER A 411 -0.34 13.20 19.76
N GLN A 412 0.06 14.47 19.71
CA GLN A 412 1.45 14.85 20.05
C GLN A 412 1.82 14.56 21.51
N GLN A 413 0.82 14.42 22.39
CA GLN A 413 1.01 14.13 23.82
C GLN A 413 1.05 12.63 24.08
N TRP A 414 0.09 11.87 23.53
CA TRP A 414 -0.03 10.45 23.87
C TRP A 414 0.95 9.54 23.13
N VAL A 415 1.44 9.91 21.94
CA VAL A 415 2.33 9.02 21.15
C VAL A 415 3.59 8.64 21.95
N GLY A 416 4.27 9.62 22.54
CA GLY A 416 5.46 9.35 23.36
C GLY A 416 5.14 8.52 24.60
N VAL A 417 4.08 8.88 25.33
CA VAL A 417 3.64 8.18 26.55
C VAL A 417 3.28 6.73 26.27
N ILE A 418 2.51 6.48 25.21
CA ILE A 418 2.10 5.13 24.82
C ILE A 418 3.28 4.32 24.31
N THR A 419 4.22 4.95 23.60
CA THR A 419 5.46 4.29 23.17
C THR A 419 6.24 3.79 24.38
N ASP A 420 6.41 4.61 25.42
CA ASP A 420 7.09 4.21 26.64
C ASP A 420 6.30 3.14 27.42
N PHE A 421 4.96 3.26 27.49
CA PHE A 421 4.08 2.28 28.12
C PHE A 421 4.18 0.89 27.45
N PHE A 422 4.20 0.86 26.12
CA PHE A 422 4.39 -0.34 25.31
C PHE A 422 5.80 -0.92 25.46
N GLN A 423 6.84 -0.09 25.34
CA GLN A 423 8.22 -0.55 25.48
C GLN A 423 8.52 -1.09 26.90
N ALA A 424 7.87 -0.55 27.93
CA ALA A 424 7.93 -1.07 29.29
C ALA A 424 7.17 -2.39 29.49
N GLY A 425 6.33 -2.80 28.53
CA GLY A 425 5.57 -4.05 28.58
C GLY A 425 4.25 -3.98 29.33
N HIS A 426 3.74 -2.78 29.59
CA HIS A 426 2.41 -2.62 30.19
C HIS A 426 1.27 -2.96 29.22
N CYS A 427 1.55 -2.89 27.91
CA CYS A 427 0.82 -3.60 26.87
C CYS A 427 1.82 -4.30 25.94
N GLN A 428 1.39 -5.39 25.31
CA GLN A 428 2.23 -6.17 24.40
C GLN A 428 1.79 -6.07 22.94
N ILE A 429 0.61 -5.50 22.67
CA ILE A 429 0.09 -5.34 21.31
C ILE A 429 -0.33 -3.88 21.10
N LEU A 430 0.28 -3.24 20.11
CA LEU A 430 -0.20 -1.97 19.57
C LEU A 430 -0.87 -2.21 18.22
N ILE A 431 -2.05 -1.63 18.04
CA ILE A 431 -2.78 -1.66 16.79
C ILE A 431 -2.85 -0.22 16.30
N GLY A 432 -2.56 0.03 15.03
CA GLY A 432 -2.68 1.38 14.49
C GLY A 432 -2.78 1.42 12.98
N THR A 433 -2.81 2.65 12.48
CA THR A 433 -2.85 2.90 11.04
C THR A 433 -1.48 3.30 10.52
N ARG A 434 -1.28 3.09 9.21
CA ARG A 434 -0.05 3.50 8.52
C ARG A 434 0.32 4.98 8.74
N GLY A 435 -0.68 5.85 8.83
CA GLY A 435 -0.46 7.30 8.98
C GLY A 435 0.14 7.72 10.32
N LEU A 436 -0.06 6.96 11.40
CA LEU A 436 0.51 7.30 12.72
C LEU A 436 1.67 6.38 13.11
N LEU A 437 1.48 5.07 12.99
CA LEU A 437 2.48 4.07 13.42
C LEU A 437 3.30 3.51 12.24
N GLY A 438 2.90 3.80 10.99
CA GLY A 438 3.68 3.43 9.80
C GLY A 438 4.74 4.47 9.41
N GLU A 439 4.54 5.75 9.74
CA GLU A 439 5.42 6.86 9.35
C GLU A 439 5.93 7.66 10.56
N GLY A 440 7.25 7.89 10.65
CA GLY A 440 7.85 8.80 11.65
C GLY A 440 7.81 8.37 13.13
N TRP A 441 7.20 7.23 13.46
CA TRP A 441 7.17 6.62 14.79
C TRP A 441 8.33 5.65 15.01
N ASP A 442 8.89 5.60 16.23
CA ASP A 442 10.06 4.80 16.55
C ASP A 442 9.87 4.06 17.88
N ALA A 443 9.93 2.74 17.85
CA ALA A 443 9.83 1.86 19.01
C ALA A 443 10.76 0.65 18.80
N HIS A 444 11.91 0.66 19.46
CA HIS A 444 13.01 -0.27 19.19
C HIS A 444 12.69 -1.72 19.57
N ARG A 445 11.74 -1.92 20.50
CA ARG A 445 11.46 -3.24 21.09
C ARG A 445 10.49 -4.09 20.29
N ILE A 446 9.90 -3.56 19.21
CA ILE A 446 9.01 -4.32 18.32
C ILE A 446 9.76 -5.54 17.80
N ASN A 447 9.20 -6.72 18.01
CA ASN A 447 9.76 -8.00 17.54
C ASN A 447 8.75 -8.82 16.72
N CYS A 448 7.49 -8.40 16.66
CA CYS A 448 6.47 -8.97 15.80
C CYS A 448 5.72 -7.84 15.09
N LEU A 449 5.57 -7.92 13.77
CA LEU A 449 4.75 -7.01 12.97
C LEU A 449 3.73 -7.82 12.20
N VAL A 450 2.44 -7.50 12.34
CA VAL A 450 1.36 -8.10 11.55
C VAL A 450 0.82 -7.05 10.60
N ASP A 451 1.14 -7.22 9.31
CA ASP A 451 0.72 -6.32 8.25
C ASP A 451 -0.64 -6.78 7.66
N LEU A 452 -1.70 -6.06 8.04
CA LEU A 452 -3.05 -6.21 7.49
C LEU A 452 -3.34 -5.17 6.39
N THR A 453 -2.37 -4.36 6.01
CA THR A 453 -2.55 -3.26 5.06
C THR A 453 -2.60 -3.76 3.61
N SER A 454 -3.27 -2.99 2.76
CA SER A 454 -3.27 -3.21 1.30
C SER A 454 -2.15 -2.45 0.58
N ALA A 455 -1.23 -1.81 1.32
CA ALA A 455 -0.17 -0.99 0.76
C ALA A 455 0.88 -1.84 0.02
N THR A 456 1.16 -1.50 -1.24
CA THR A 456 2.15 -2.22 -2.07
C THR A 456 3.23 -1.32 -2.66
N THR A 457 3.22 -0.03 -2.35
CA THR A 457 4.29 0.86 -2.81
C THR A 457 5.55 0.55 -2.04
N ALA A 458 6.70 0.44 -2.72
CA ALA A 458 7.94 0.02 -2.06
C ALA A 458 8.32 0.93 -0.88
N THR A 459 8.10 2.24 -1.02
CA THR A 459 8.27 3.18 0.10
C THR A 459 7.44 2.79 1.32
N ALA A 460 6.14 2.52 1.13
CA ALA A 460 5.28 2.15 2.24
C ALA A 460 5.72 0.83 2.86
N VAL A 461 6.05 -0.17 2.04
CA VAL A 461 6.50 -1.48 2.51
C VAL A 461 7.81 -1.38 3.30
N VAL A 462 8.81 -0.67 2.79
CA VAL A 462 10.09 -0.46 3.49
C VAL A 462 9.87 0.30 4.81
N GLN A 463 9.02 1.33 4.82
CA GLN A 463 8.70 2.08 6.02
C GLN A 463 7.99 1.24 7.08
N LEU A 464 7.08 0.36 6.67
CA LEU A 464 6.37 -0.55 7.58
C LEU A 464 7.35 -1.56 8.20
N ARG A 465 8.11 -2.27 7.36
CA ARG A 465 9.10 -3.27 7.80
C ARG A 465 10.17 -2.67 8.70
N GLY A 466 10.70 -1.51 8.31
CA GLY A 466 11.73 -0.78 9.06
C GLY A 466 11.34 -0.37 10.50
N ARG A 467 10.06 -0.52 10.90
CA ARG A 467 9.64 -0.36 12.30
C ARG A 467 10.10 -1.54 13.17
N ALA A 468 9.99 -2.76 12.66
CA ALA A 468 10.37 -3.96 13.40
C ALA A 468 11.89 -4.20 13.38
N LEU A 469 12.56 -3.82 12.28
CA LEU A 469 13.99 -4.07 12.04
C LEU A 469 14.95 -3.24 12.91
N ARG A 470 14.46 -2.35 13.78
CA ARG A 470 15.34 -1.55 14.65
C ARG A 470 16.07 -2.45 15.64
N ILE A 471 17.29 -2.12 16.03
CA ILE A 471 17.98 -2.84 17.11
C ILE A 471 17.31 -2.49 18.45
N ASP A 472 17.06 -3.49 19.30
CA ASP A 472 16.73 -3.25 20.71
C ASP A 472 18.04 -3.21 21.53
N PRO A 473 18.45 -2.06 22.10
CA PRO A 473 19.67 -1.98 22.91
C PRO A 473 19.64 -2.89 24.15
N GLN A 474 18.45 -3.29 24.62
CA GLN A 474 18.29 -4.20 25.74
C GLN A 474 18.26 -5.68 25.31
N ARG A 475 18.15 -5.96 24.01
CA ARG A 475 18.08 -7.30 23.45
C ARG A 475 18.75 -7.36 22.08
N LEU A 476 20.07 -7.48 22.09
CA LEU A 476 20.88 -7.51 20.87
C LEU A 476 20.60 -8.73 19.98
N ASN A 477 20.06 -9.81 20.53
CA ASN A 477 19.65 -11.01 19.79
C ASN A 477 18.17 -10.98 19.35
N LYS A 478 17.54 -9.79 19.31
CA LYS A 478 16.16 -9.66 18.83
C LYS A 478 16.10 -10.06 17.35
N VAL A 479 15.15 -10.93 17.03
CA VAL A 479 14.72 -11.21 15.66
C VAL A 479 13.35 -10.58 15.47
N ALA A 480 13.15 -9.87 14.36
CA ALA A 480 11.88 -9.29 13.97
C ALA A 480 11.11 -10.26 13.07
N VAL A 481 9.96 -10.74 13.51
CA VAL A 481 9.07 -11.56 12.68
C VAL A 481 8.01 -10.66 12.05
N ILE A 482 7.90 -10.67 10.73
CA ILE A 482 7.00 -9.83 9.97
C ILE A 482 6.02 -10.72 9.22
N TRP A 483 4.74 -10.61 9.56
CA TRP A 483 3.66 -11.39 9.01
C TRP A 483 2.88 -10.58 7.98
N SER A 484 2.76 -11.10 6.75
CA SER A 484 1.89 -10.55 5.71
C SER A 484 0.62 -11.38 5.56
N VAL A 485 -0.52 -10.85 6.05
CA VAL A 485 -1.79 -11.58 6.04
C VAL A 485 -2.53 -11.38 4.72
N THR A 486 -2.78 -12.47 4.01
CA THR A 486 -3.34 -12.49 2.67
C THR A 486 -4.59 -13.37 2.63
N CYS A 487 -5.70 -12.81 2.16
CA CYS A 487 -6.94 -13.56 1.95
C CYS A 487 -6.98 -14.09 0.52
N VAL A 488 -6.95 -15.42 0.35
CA VAL A 488 -6.94 -16.11 -0.93
C VAL A 488 -8.26 -16.84 -1.17
N GLY A 489 -8.90 -16.58 -2.32
CA GLY A 489 -10.14 -17.23 -2.72
C GLY A 489 -9.92 -18.71 -3.07
N ALA A 490 -10.91 -19.56 -2.76
CA ALA A 490 -11.08 -20.96 -3.20
C ALA A 490 -9.80 -21.82 -3.45
N GLY A 491 -8.74 -21.64 -2.66
CA GLY A 491 -7.53 -22.47 -2.74
C GLY A 491 -6.63 -22.25 -3.96
N ILE A 492 -6.85 -21.19 -4.75
CA ILE A 492 -5.94 -20.79 -5.83
C ILE A 492 -5.08 -19.63 -5.30
N LEU A 493 -3.76 -19.75 -5.43
CA LEU A 493 -2.81 -18.65 -5.17
C LEU A 493 -2.91 -17.60 -6.27
N ALA A 494 -4.04 -16.92 -6.32
CA ALA A 494 -4.38 -15.92 -7.31
C ALA A 494 -5.36 -14.90 -6.74
N GLY A 495 -5.51 -13.79 -7.46
CA GLY A 495 -6.42 -12.72 -7.11
C GLY A 495 -5.71 -11.56 -6.43
N ALA A 496 -6.43 -10.44 -6.35
CA ALA A 496 -5.81 -9.15 -6.08
C ALA A 496 -5.05 -9.05 -4.75
N ASP A 497 -5.45 -9.80 -3.72
CA ASP A 497 -4.75 -9.78 -2.43
C ASP A 497 -3.44 -10.59 -2.46
N TRP A 498 -3.43 -11.72 -3.18
CA TRP A 498 -2.20 -12.45 -3.49
C TRP A 498 -1.25 -11.60 -4.33
N ASP A 499 -1.76 -10.92 -5.37
CA ASP A 499 -0.94 -10.03 -6.19
C ASP A 499 -0.40 -8.83 -5.39
N ARG A 500 -1.08 -8.43 -4.31
CA ARG A 500 -0.52 -7.45 -3.36
C ARG A 500 0.63 -8.04 -2.58
N LEU A 501 0.49 -9.26 -2.04
CA LEU A 501 1.60 -9.96 -1.38
C LEU A 501 2.82 -10.05 -2.30
N VAL A 502 2.66 -10.56 -3.52
CA VAL A 502 3.76 -10.67 -4.49
C VAL A 502 4.43 -9.32 -4.72
N ARG A 503 3.65 -8.24 -4.91
CA ARG A 503 4.20 -6.89 -5.07
C ARG A 503 4.89 -6.34 -3.83
N LYS A 504 4.45 -6.67 -2.62
CA LYS A 504 5.13 -6.28 -1.36
C LYS A 504 6.53 -6.90 -1.27
N HIS A 505 6.75 -8.06 -1.89
CA HIS A 505 8.02 -8.76 -1.83
C HIS A 505 8.91 -8.53 -3.05
N HIS A 506 8.38 -7.96 -4.14
CA HIS A 506 9.16 -7.65 -5.33
C HIS A 506 10.23 -6.59 -5.06
N GLY A 507 11.50 -6.90 -5.40
CA GLY A 507 12.64 -6.03 -5.13
C GLY A 507 13.04 -5.96 -3.66
N TYR A 508 12.51 -6.86 -2.82
CA TYR A 508 12.82 -6.93 -1.40
C TYR A 508 13.61 -8.21 -1.12
N LEU A 509 14.88 -8.03 -0.77
CA LEU A 509 15.79 -9.14 -0.50
C LEU A 509 15.62 -9.66 0.93
N GLY A 510 15.42 -10.97 1.05
CA GLY A 510 15.34 -11.70 2.31
C GLY A 510 16.15 -13.00 2.24
N LEU A 511 16.30 -13.67 3.38
CA LEU A 511 16.91 -14.99 3.44
C LEU A 511 15.84 -16.07 3.23
N ASP A 512 16.12 -17.05 2.39
CA ASP A 512 15.28 -18.25 2.28
C ASP A 512 15.60 -19.28 3.39
N THR A 513 14.92 -20.43 3.34
CA THR A 513 15.11 -21.54 4.29
C THR A 513 16.52 -22.14 4.30
N PHE A 514 17.30 -21.91 3.24
CA PHE A 514 18.67 -22.40 3.11
C PHE A 514 19.71 -21.34 3.52
N GLY A 515 19.27 -20.11 3.79
CA GLY A 515 20.11 -18.97 4.14
C GLY A 515 20.67 -18.22 2.93
N ASP A 516 20.13 -18.47 1.73
CA ASP A 516 20.49 -17.74 0.52
C ASP A 516 19.71 -16.41 0.44
N VAL A 517 20.35 -15.36 -0.07
CA VAL A 517 19.69 -14.07 -0.30
C VAL A 517 18.90 -14.14 -1.61
N VAL A 518 17.57 -14.06 -1.52
CA VAL A 518 16.66 -14.15 -2.67
C VAL A 518 15.70 -12.97 -2.74
N ASP A 519 15.13 -12.73 -3.93
CA ASP A 519 14.16 -11.68 -4.21
C ASP A 519 12.73 -12.25 -4.34
N GLY A 520 11.73 -11.42 -4.08
CA GLY A 520 10.33 -11.75 -4.32
C GLY A 520 9.75 -12.68 -3.27
N VAL A 521 8.73 -13.45 -3.62
CA VAL A 521 8.09 -14.38 -2.67
C VAL A 521 8.95 -15.59 -2.31
N ALA A 522 10.14 -15.74 -2.90
CA ALA A 522 11.00 -16.90 -2.67
C ALA A 522 11.64 -16.93 -1.26
N HIS A 523 11.76 -15.79 -0.56
CA HIS A 523 12.25 -15.77 0.84
C HIS A 523 11.14 -16.02 1.87
N LEU A 524 9.88 -16.08 1.42
CA LEU A 524 8.78 -16.40 2.32
C LEU A 524 8.90 -17.86 2.73
N ASP A 525 9.18 -18.09 4.01
CA ASP A 525 9.22 -19.43 4.61
C ASP A 525 7.78 -19.99 4.77
N GLU A 526 7.64 -21.32 4.74
CA GLU A 526 6.35 -22.04 4.80
C GLU A 526 5.78 -22.17 6.22
#